data_AF-A0ABD1VDK7-F1
#
_entry.id   AF-A0ABD1VDK7-F1
#
_cell.length_a   1.000
_cell.length_b   1.000
_cell.length_c   1.000
_cell.angle_alpha   90.00
_cell.angle_beta   90.00
_cell.angle_gamma   90.00
#
_symmetry.space_group_name_H-M   'P 1'
#
loop_
_entity.id
_entity.type
_entity.pdbx_description
1 polymer ?
#
loop_
_entity_poly.entity_id
_entity_poly.type
_entity_poly.pdbx_seq_one_letter_code
_entity_poly.pdbx_strand_id
1 'polypeptide(L)'
;MDALYNTHVKLLAFDFLKLTNSSMDPSSFSRNGMRLSRAETLGFVVTWELKPNKFLKFSIDDGTGCIPCVLWLNQLNSPYFSRRNPSDVRLIADVAVKFASEIQLGVIASVRGRITGYRGALQITVSDVVIERDPNSQVLHWLDCIRLSRKCYDKLSKNTINLMMEKFQIAAFLGVFLGAIRCLAYGISVSCMMAYEEGGAPAVFSSPECPQWVLAAESSRNSSRNCHFATFQGRREYQEDRITCNLDMKIPVLGKNGPEEATVGIAAVFDGHGGREASEMASEKLADYLVLHTMFNSYNQAVPSNGENNDVDTGCFTQTRSIYGILKEGLLRTIQDIDSEFSQEALEKGYTSGSTLTVLLLVEGRFLIANVGDSKAILCSRKIRSHNDTVEALHTEELTRDHHPDREDEKARIEAAGGFVHVWGVPRVNGILAMSRAIGDVFLKRYGVIAIPDVTGWRPLTSEDIYLVVASDGLFETLTPQNVCDLLHNKASEVSSECLLSSSLADCIIRTAFKRGSTDNLSVILIPWKPPIKQMTGAAAAQQLQ
;
A
#
# COMPACT_ATOMS: atom_id res chain seq x y z
N MET A 1 -12.42 -43.83 4.65
CA MET A 1 -13.56 -42.89 4.56
C MET A 1 -13.10 -41.70 3.75
N ASP A 2 -13.88 -41.26 2.75
CA ASP A 2 -13.56 -40.04 1.99
C ASP A 2 -13.63 -38.84 2.95
N ALA A 3 -12.47 -38.32 3.37
CA ALA A 3 -12.36 -37.22 4.33
C ALA A 3 -13.10 -35.93 3.89
N LEU A 4 -13.42 -35.82 2.60
CA LEU A 4 -14.09 -34.68 1.99
C LEU A 4 -15.60 -34.84 1.86
N TYR A 5 -16.13 -36.05 2.03
CA TYR A 5 -17.54 -36.33 1.72
C TYR A 5 -18.51 -35.44 2.52
N ASN A 6 -18.24 -35.20 3.81
CA ASN A 6 -19.09 -34.41 4.70
C ASN A 6 -18.56 -33.00 5.00
N THR A 7 -17.46 -32.60 4.36
CA THR A 7 -16.82 -31.29 4.54
C THR A 7 -17.42 -30.31 3.53
N HIS A 8 -17.69 -29.07 3.95
CA HIS A 8 -18.08 -28.01 3.01
C HIS A 8 -16.85 -27.66 2.17
N VAL A 9 -16.81 -28.18 0.95
CA VAL A 9 -15.69 -27.95 0.04
C VAL A 9 -15.89 -26.60 -0.64
N LYS A 10 -14.90 -25.72 -0.51
CA LYS A 10 -14.90 -24.42 -1.21
C LYS A 10 -14.78 -24.66 -2.71
N LEU A 11 -15.77 -24.24 -3.49
CA LEU A 11 -15.85 -24.45 -4.93
C LEU A 11 -16.28 -23.16 -5.63
N LEU A 12 -15.60 -22.89 -6.75
CA LEU A 12 -16.03 -21.87 -7.70
C LEU A 12 -17.14 -22.42 -8.63
N ALA A 13 -17.95 -21.54 -9.21
CA ALA A 13 -19.13 -21.90 -10.00
C ALA A 13 -18.78 -22.75 -11.22
N PHE A 14 -17.72 -22.40 -11.94
CA PHE A 14 -17.26 -23.16 -13.12
C PHE A 14 -16.93 -24.63 -12.80
N ASP A 15 -16.61 -24.89 -11.55
CA ASP A 15 -16.18 -26.16 -11.01
C ASP A 15 -17.34 -26.93 -10.40
N PHE A 16 -18.15 -26.25 -9.59
CA PHE A 16 -19.39 -26.76 -9.03
C PHE A 16 -20.33 -27.25 -10.12
N LEU A 17 -20.50 -26.48 -11.19
CA LEU A 17 -21.44 -26.81 -12.27
C LEU A 17 -20.99 -27.99 -13.15
N LYS A 18 -19.74 -28.47 -13.01
CA LYS A 18 -19.21 -29.65 -13.71
C LYS A 18 -19.28 -30.93 -12.87
N LEU A 19 -19.76 -30.85 -11.63
CA LEU A 19 -19.87 -32.03 -10.78
C LEU A 19 -20.78 -33.09 -11.42
N THR A 20 -20.38 -34.34 -11.31
CA THR A 20 -21.14 -35.48 -11.84
C THR A 20 -21.82 -36.23 -10.72
N ASN A 21 -23.06 -36.68 -10.92
CA ASN A 21 -23.73 -37.49 -9.90
C ASN A 21 -23.04 -38.86 -9.80
N SER A 22 -22.82 -39.36 -8.59
CA SER A 22 -22.25 -40.69 -8.40
C SER A 22 -23.28 -41.76 -8.78
N SER A 23 -22.85 -42.75 -9.56
CA SER A 23 -23.70 -43.90 -9.92
C SER A 23 -24.08 -44.79 -8.72
N MET A 24 -23.38 -44.66 -7.60
CA MET A 24 -23.54 -45.52 -6.41
C MET A 24 -24.36 -44.85 -5.28
N ASP A 25 -24.40 -43.52 -5.23
CA ASP A 25 -25.18 -42.77 -4.23
C ASP A 25 -25.71 -41.48 -4.87
N PRO A 26 -27.03 -41.39 -5.14
CA PRO A 26 -27.66 -40.25 -5.81
C PRO A 26 -27.60 -38.95 -5.00
N SER A 27 -27.13 -39.03 -3.76
CA SER A 27 -26.96 -37.91 -2.85
C SER A 27 -25.52 -37.41 -2.78
N SER A 28 -24.65 -37.96 -3.62
CA SER A 28 -23.22 -37.64 -3.70
C SER A 28 -22.80 -37.28 -5.11
N PHE A 29 -21.87 -36.35 -5.19
CA PHE A 29 -21.33 -35.83 -6.44
C PHE A 29 -19.84 -36.12 -6.52
N SER A 30 -19.31 -36.23 -7.72
CA SER A 30 -17.92 -36.56 -7.98
C SER A 30 -17.22 -35.47 -8.76
N ARG A 31 -16.01 -35.14 -8.29
CA ARG A 31 -15.02 -34.33 -8.99
C ARG A 31 -13.74 -35.15 -9.09
N ASN A 32 -13.28 -35.44 -10.31
CA ASN A 32 -12.03 -36.17 -10.53
C ASN A 32 -11.90 -37.47 -9.70
N GLY A 33 -13.03 -38.19 -9.50
CA GLY A 33 -13.09 -39.43 -8.73
C GLY A 33 -13.27 -39.26 -7.22
N MET A 34 -13.19 -38.05 -6.69
CA MET A 34 -13.46 -37.77 -5.26
C MET A 34 -14.92 -37.45 -5.02
N ARG A 35 -15.50 -38.06 -3.97
CA ARG A 35 -16.89 -37.85 -3.59
C ARG A 35 -17.08 -36.65 -2.66
N LEU A 36 -18.07 -35.83 -3.00
CA LEU A 36 -18.47 -34.61 -2.32
C LEU A 36 -19.98 -34.63 -2.08
N SER A 37 -20.43 -34.14 -0.93
CA SER A 37 -21.87 -33.93 -0.68
C SER A 37 -22.22 -32.50 -0.27
N ARG A 38 -21.21 -31.68 0.04
CA ARG A 38 -21.34 -30.34 0.61
C ARG A 38 -20.39 -29.36 -0.05
N ALA A 39 -20.85 -28.13 -0.23
CA ALA A 39 -20.09 -27.05 -0.84
C ALA A 39 -20.20 -25.76 -0.04
N GLU A 40 -19.17 -24.93 -0.17
CA GLU A 40 -19.13 -23.54 0.24
C GLU A 40 -18.81 -22.70 -0.99
N THR A 41 -19.52 -21.59 -1.18
CA THR A 41 -19.27 -20.61 -2.24
C THR A 41 -19.48 -19.21 -1.71
N LEU A 42 -18.81 -18.23 -2.29
CA LEU A 42 -18.93 -16.83 -1.94
C LEU A 42 -18.96 -15.97 -3.20
N GLY A 43 -19.91 -15.06 -3.27
CA GLY A 43 -20.07 -14.14 -4.40
C GLY A 43 -21.27 -13.23 -4.23
N PHE A 44 -21.62 -12.51 -5.29
CA PHE A 44 -22.75 -11.59 -5.30
C PHE A 44 -24.07 -12.34 -5.46
N VAL A 45 -25.08 -11.93 -4.71
CA VAL A 45 -26.45 -12.40 -4.91
C VAL A 45 -27.03 -11.71 -6.15
N VAL A 46 -27.18 -12.45 -7.26
CA VAL A 46 -27.59 -11.89 -8.57
C VAL A 46 -29.02 -12.23 -8.97
N THR A 47 -29.64 -13.23 -8.34
CA THR A 47 -31.07 -13.52 -8.50
C THR A 47 -31.72 -13.66 -7.14
N TRP A 48 -33.02 -13.38 -7.06
CA TRP A 48 -33.77 -13.46 -5.81
C TRP A 48 -35.25 -13.72 -6.11
N GLU A 49 -35.79 -14.85 -5.64
CA GLU A 49 -37.18 -15.25 -5.78
C GLU A 49 -37.67 -15.85 -4.44
N LEU A 50 -38.39 -15.04 -3.67
CA LEU A 50 -39.03 -15.48 -2.43
C LEU A 50 -40.44 -16.04 -2.71
N LYS A 51 -40.69 -17.28 -2.28
CA LYS A 51 -42.03 -17.84 -2.10
C LYS A 51 -42.30 -17.99 -0.61
N PRO A 52 -43.14 -17.12 -0.02
CA PRO A 52 -43.44 -17.15 1.41
C PRO A 52 -43.84 -18.55 1.89
N ASN A 53 -43.31 -18.96 3.06
CA ASN A 53 -43.56 -20.25 3.69
C ASN A 53 -43.20 -21.48 2.82
N LYS A 54 -42.43 -21.29 1.75
CA LYS A 54 -41.96 -22.37 0.86
C LYS A 54 -40.44 -22.34 0.76
N PHE A 55 -39.88 -21.33 0.10
CA PHE A 55 -38.44 -21.22 -0.13
C PHE A 55 -38.06 -19.81 -0.55
N LEU A 56 -36.77 -19.49 -0.38
CA LEU A 56 -36.07 -18.43 -1.09
C LEU A 56 -35.11 -19.07 -2.09
N LYS A 57 -35.23 -18.73 -3.37
CA LYS A 57 -34.26 -19.09 -4.41
C LYS A 57 -33.43 -17.87 -4.77
N PHE A 58 -32.14 -18.08 -4.93
CA PHE A 58 -31.21 -17.04 -5.33
C PHE A 58 -30.01 -17.66 -6.02
N SER A 59 -29.17 -16.86 -6.64
CA SER A 59 -27.92 -17.33 -7.26
C SER A 59 -26.75 -16.53 -6.74
N ILE A 60 -25.64 -17.21 -6.46
CA ILE A 60 -24.36 -16.60 -6.13
C ILE A 60 -23.53 -16.55 -7.41
N ASP A 61 -23.19 -15.34 -7.87
CA ASP A 61 -22.20 -15.12 -8.91
C ASP A 61 -20.86 -14.84 -8.27
N ASP A 62 -19.95 -15.80 -8.39
CA ASP A 62 -18.61 -15.65 -7.87
C ASP A 62 -17.65 -14.97 -8.86
N GLY A 63 -18.07 -14.71 -10.10
CA GLY A 63 -17.26 -14.20 -11.22
C GLY A 63 -16.84 -15.27 -12.23
N THR A 64 -17.07 -16.56 -11.93
CA THR A 64 -16.82 -17.69 -12.83
C THR A 64 -18.10 -18.34 -13.35
N GLY A 65 -19.25 -17.87 -12.87
CA GLY A 65 -20.59 -18.36 -13.19
C GLY A 65 -21.54 -18.21 -12.02
N CYS A 66 -22.80 -18.59 -12.22
CA CYS A 66 -23.82 -18.47 -11.18
C CYS A 66 -24.16 -19.84 -10.57
N ILE A 67 -24.03 -19.98 -9.25
CA ILE A 67 -24.44 -21.17 -8.49
C ILE A 67 -25.87 -20.96 -7.97
N PRO A 68 -26.85 -21.77 -8.42
CA PRO A 68 -28.20 -21.71 -7.88
C PRO A 68 -28.22 -22.18 -6.42
N CYS A 69 -28.89 -21.42 -5.56
CA CYS A 69 -29.03 -21.67 -4.14
C CYS A 69 -30.52 -21.71 -3.77
N VAL A 70 -30.89 -22.63 -2.89
CA VAL A 70 -32.25 -22.72 -2.33
C VAL A 70 -32.21 -22.80 -0.81
N LEU A 71 -32.86 -21.84 -0.17
CA LEU A 71 -33.10 -21.82 1.26
C LEU A 71 -34.57 -22.20 1.50
N TRP A 72 -34.82 -23.33 2.17
CA TRP A 72 -36.18 -23.78 2.47
C TRP A 72 -36.77 -22.99 3.64
N LEU A 73 -38.04 -22.62 3.54
CA LEU A 73 -38.79 -21.84 4.55
C LEU A 73 -40.08 -22.57 4.99
N ASN A 74 -40.14 -23.88 4.77
CA ASN A 74 -41.30 -24.73 5.01
C ASN A 74 -41.13 -25.71 6.17
N GLN A 75 -40.18 -25.46 7.08
CA GLN A 75 -39.82 -26.35 8.19
C GLN A 75 -41.03 -26.74 9.03
N LEU A 76 -41.92 -25.79 9.33
CA LEU A 76 -43.10 -26.00 10.16
C LEU A 76 -44.19 -26.82 9.48
N ASN A 77 -44.22 -26.86 8.14
CA ASN A 77 -45.31 -27.45 7.36
C ASN A 77 -44.85 -28.69 6.55
N SER A 78 -43.56 -29.02 6.59
CA SER A 78 -42.99 -30.09 5.79
C SER A 78 -43.07 -31.45 6.52
N PRO A 79 -43.59 -32.50 5.85
CA PRO A 79 -43.64 -33.85 6.42
C PRO A 79 -42.27 -34.39 6.83
N TYR A 80 -41.18 -33.89 6.23
CA TYR A 80 -39.81 -34.27 6.56
C TYR A 80 -39.44 -33.95 8.01
N PHE A 81 -39.93 -32.83 8.55
CA PHE A 81 -39.65 -32.39 9.92
C PHE A 81 -40.63 -32.93 10.96
N SER A 82 -41.70 -33.62 10.54
CA SER A 82 -42.71 -34.19 11.44
C SER A 82 -42.16 -35.17 12.49
N ARG A 83 -41.00 -35.78 12.21
CA ARG A 83 -40.33 -36.74 13.11
C ARG A 83 -39.33 -36.10 14.08
N ARG A 84 -39.11 -34.78 13.99
CA ARG A 84 -38.17 -34.05 14.87
C ARG A 84 -38.89 -33.37 16.03
N ASN A 85 -38.14 -33.02 17.08
CA ASN A 85 -38.66 -32.27 18.21
C ASN A 85 -39.21 -30.90 17.75
N PRO A 86 -40.48 -30.55 18.05
CA PRO A 86 -41.09 -29.30 17.65
C PRO A 86 -40.31 -28.02 18.02
N SER A 87 -39.60 -28.01 19.16
CA SER A 87 -38.78 -26.86 19.57
C SER A 87 -37.62 -26.62 18.61
N ASP A 88 -36.93 -27.68 18.20
CA ASP A 88 -35.77 -27.61 17.31
C ASP A 88 -36.20 -27.19 15.91
N VAL A 89 -37.36 -27.65 15.46
CA VAL A 89 -37.93 -27.27 14.16
C VAL A 89 -38.27 -25.77 14.13
N ARG A 90 -38.78 -25.21 15.23
CA ARG A 90 -39.03 -23.76 15.35
C ARG A 90 -37.73 -22.96 15.28
N LEU A 91 -36.69 -23.37 16.01
CA LEU A 91 -35.39 -22.70 15.96
C LEU A 91 -34.81 -22.70 14.54
N ILE A 92 -34.88 -23.83 13.83
CA ILE A 92 -34.41 -23.92 12.43
C ILE A 92 -35.26 -23.02 11.52
N ALA A 93 -36.58 -22.95 11.74
CA ALA A 93 -37.45 -22.07 10.98
C ALA A 93 -37.09 -20.59 11.20
N ASP A 94 -36.89 -20.19 12.44
CA ASP A 94 -36.54 -18.80 12.81
C ASP A 94 -35.19 -18.38 12.21
N VAL A 95 -34.19 -19.27 12.27
CA VAL A 95 -32.87 -19.04 11.64
C VAL A 95 -33.00 -18.92 10.12
N ALA A 96 -33.81 -19.77 9.47
CA ALA A 96 -34.02 -19.69 8.02
C ALA A 96 -34.73 -18.40 7.60
N VAL A 97 -35.70 -17.93 8.40
CA VAL A 97 -36.36 -16.63 8.18
C VAL A 97 -35.35 -15.48 8.34
N LYS A 98 -34.47 -15.55 9.34
CA LYS A 98 -33.40 -14.56 9.53
C LYS A 98 -32.47 -14.52 8.31
N PHE A 99 -31.93 -15.66 7.86
CA PHE A 99 -31.08 -15.70 6.67
C PHE A 99 -31.81 -15.16 5.42
N ALA A 100 -33.08 -15.50 5.24
CA ALA A 100 -33.86 -14.98 4.10
C ALA A 100 -34.02 -13.45 4.12
N SER A 101 -34.02 -12.82 5.30
CA SER A 101 -34.08 -11.36 5.43
C SER A 101 -32.75 -10.67 5.14
N GLU A 102 -31.63 -11.36 5.36
CA GLU A 102 -30.27 -10.86 5.14
C GLU A 102 -29.82 -11.02 3.67
N ILE A 103 -30.30 -12.05 2.98
CA ILE A 103 -30.03 -12.27 1.56
C ILE A 103 -30.81 -11.27 0.71
N GLN A 104 -30.11 -10.28 0.15
CA GLN A 104 -30.65 -9.26 -0.74
C GLN A 104 -29.86 -9.22 -2.05
N LEU A 105 -30.48 -8.75 -3.14
CA LEU A 105 -29.76 -8.57 -4.40
C LEU A 105 -28.57 -7.61 -4.23
N GLY A 106 -27.43 -7.97 -4.82
CA GLY A 106 -26.22 -7.16 -4.82
C GLY A 106 -25.33 -7.28 -3.57
N VAL A 107 -25.75 -8.02 -2.52
CA VAL A 107 -24.89 -8.28 -1.37
C VAL A 107 -23.90 -9.41 -1.67
N ILE A 108 -22.73 -9.38 -1.04
CA ILE A 108 -21.80 -10.49 -1.04
C ILE A 108 -22.20 -11.46 0.07
N ALA A 109 -22.43 -12.72 -0.28
CA ALA A 109 -22.81 -13.75 0.68
C ALA A 109 -21.94 -14.98 0.55
N SER A 110 -21.41 -15.45 1.68
CA SER A 110 -20.83 -16.78 1.82
C SER A 110 -21.95 -17.77 2.14
N VAL A 111 -22.12 -18.77 1.29
CA VAL A 111 -23.20 -19.74 1.34
C VAL A 111 -22.62 -21.13 1.51
N ARG A 112 -23.08 -21.84 2.53
CA ARG A 112 -22.73 -23.24 2.78
C ARG A 112 -23.96 -24.12 2.72
N GLY A 113 -23.81 -25.30 2.15
CA GLY A 113 -24.92 -26.23 2.09
C GLY A 113 -24.63 -27.56 1.44
N ARG A 114 -25.70 -28.34 1.28
CA ARG A 114 -25.67 -29.63 0.61
C ARG A 114 -25.77 -29.42 -0.90
N ILE A 115 -24.94 -30.13 -1.66
CA ILE A 115 -25.04 -30.20 -3.11
C ILE A 115 -26.26 -31.04 -3.45
N THR A 116 -27.12 -30.53 -4.32
CA THR A 116 -28.37 -31.21 -4.74
C THR A 116 -28.62 -30.97 -6.22
N GLY A 117 -29.34 -31.88 -6.88
CA GLY A 117 -29.83 -31.69 -8.24
C GLY A 117 -31.32 -31.39 -8.25
N TYR A 118 -31.76 -30.41 -9.05
CA TYR A 118 -33.16 -30.11 -9.29
C TYR A 118 -33.41 -29.92 -10.78
N ARG A 119 -34.32 -30.73 -11.36
CA ARG A 119 -34.62 -30.74 -12.80
C ARG A 119 -33.37 -30.84 -13.70
N GLY A 120 -32.38 -31.61 -13.26
CA GLY A 120 -31.11 -31.81 -13.99
C GLY A 120 -30.06 -30.72 -13.76
N ALA A 121 -30.38 -29.64 -13.04
CA ALA A 121 -29.42 -28.59 -12.69
C ALA A 121 -28.88 -28.77 -11.27
N LEU A 122 -27.59 -28.51 -11.06
CA LEU A 122 -26.97 -28.51 -9.74
C LEU A 122 -27.33 -27.23 -8.97
N GLN A 123 -27.53 -27.37 -7.67
CA GLN A 123 -27.83 -26.28 -6.76
C GLN A 123 -27.33 -26.59 -5.34
N ILE A 124 -27.10 -25.54 -4.55
CA ILE A 124 -26.82 -25.67 -3.11
C ILE A 124 -28.13 -25.56 -2.34
N THR A 125 -28.50 -26.61 -1.62
CA THR A 125 -29.51 -26.52 -0.57
C THR A 125 -28.85 -25.93 0.68
N VAL A 126 -29.20 -24.68 0.96
CA VAL A 126 -28.53 -23.81 1.93
C VAL A 126 -28.75 -24.30 3.35
N SER A 127 -27.68 -24.38 4.13
CA SER A 127 -27.71 -24.63 5.57
C SER A 127 -27.25 -23.44 6.39
N ASP A 128 -26.39 -22.59 5.84
CA ASP A 128 -25.79 -21.46 6.53
C ASP A 128 -25.45 -20.34 5.53
N VAL A 129 -25.60 -19.10 5.97
CA VAL A 129 -25.35 -17.89 5.16
C VAL A 129 -24.68 -16.84 6.03
N VAL A 130 -23.62 -16.24 5.52
CA VAL A 130 -22.94 -15.11 6.14
C VAL A 130 -22.85 -13.97 5.13
N ILE A 131 -23.33 -12.78 5.50
CA ILE A 131 -23.18 -11.57 4.67
C ILE A 131 -21.80 -10.98 4.93
N GLU A 132 -20.99 -10.92 3.87
CA GLU A 132 -19.62 -10.48 3.95
C GLU A 132 -19.51 -8.97 3.69
N ARG A 133 -18.78 -8.28 4.56
CA ARG A 133 -18.60 -6.82 4.50
C ARG A 133 -17.18 -6.40 4.10
N ASP A 134 -16.22 -7.32 4.21
CA ASP A 134 -14.85 -7.05 3.80
C ASP A 134 -14.76 -7.11 2.27
N PRO A 135 -14.33 -6.01 1.60
CA PRO A 135 -14.22 -5.96 0.14
C PRO A 135 -13.26 -7.01 -0.44
N ASN A 136 -12.35 -7.55 0.35
CA ASN A 136 -11.38 -8.56 -0.10
C ASN A 136 -11.91 -10.00 0.03
N SER A 137 -13.09 -10.22 0.64
CA SER A 137 -13.61 -11.55 0.95
C SER A 137 -13.74 -12.46 -0.28
N GLN A 138 -14.12 -11.89 -1.42
CA GLN A 138 -14.26 -12.64 -2.67
C GLN A 138 -12.90 -13.10 -3.20
N VAL A 139 -11.91 -12.22 -3.19
CA VAL A 139 -10.54 -12.53 -3.62
C VAL A 139 -9.91 -13.58 -2.71
N LEU A 140 -10.05 -13.44 -1.39
CA LEU A 140 -9.56 -14.41 -0.42
C LEU A 140 -10.23 -15.79 -0.59
N HIS A 141 -11.54 -15.81 -0.83
CA HIS A 141 -12.26 -17.06 -1.10
C HIS A 141 -11.79 -17.74 -2.39
N TRP A 142 -11.54 -16.96 -3.45
CA TRP A 142 -10.97 -17.45 -4.70
C TRP A 142 -9.58 -18.07 -4.50
N LEU A 143 -8.69 -17.39 -3.79
CA LEU A 143 -7.36 -17.89 -3.46
C LEU A 143 -7.44 -19.20 -2.66
N ASP A 144 -8.35 -19.29 -1.70
CA ASP A 144 -8.61 -20.51 -0.95
C ASP A 144 -9.09 -21.65 -1.86
N CYS A 145 -10.06 -21.39 -2.75
CA CYS A 145 -10.54 -22.38 -3.73
C CYS A 145 -9.39 -22.92 -4.61
N ILE A 146 -8.52 -22.04 -5.10
CA ILE A 146 -7.37 -22.41 -5.95
C ILE A 146 -6.32 -23.16 -5.13
N ARG A 147 -6.02 -22.72 -3.91
CA ARG A 147 -5.05 -23.38 -3.04
C ARG A 147 -5.52 -24.78 -2.64
N LEU A 148 -6.80 -24.92 -2.29
CA LEU A 148 -7.41 -26.19 -1.93
C LEU A 148 -7.56 -27.11 -3.14
N SER A 149 -7.86 -26.59 -4.33
CA SER A 149 -7.83 -27.40 -5.55
C SER A 149 -6.43 -27.97 -5.79
N ARG A 150 -5.37 -27.14 -5.75
CA ARG A 150 -3.99 -27.59 -5.96
C ARG A 150 -3.49 -28.59 -4.91
N LYS A 151 -3.83 -28.39 -3.64
CA LYS A 151 -3.25 -29.17 -2.52
C LYS A 151 -4.10 -30.36 -2.09
N CYS A 152 -5.42 -30.27 -2.25
CA CYS A 152 -6.35 -31.22 -1.67
C CYS A 152 -7.17 -31.98 -2.71
N TYR A 153 -7.68 -31.31 -3.75
CA TYR A 153 -8.74 -31.87 -4.59
C TYR A 153 -8.29 -32.33 -5.98
N ASP A 154 -7.40 -31.57 -6.61
CA ASP A 154 -6.92 -31.75 -7.95
C ASP A 154 -5.41 -32.00 -7.91
N LYS A 155 -4.96 -33.11 -7.30
CA LYS A 155 -3.57 -33.60 -7.41
C LYS A 155 -3.26 -33.94 -8.89
N LEU A 156 -3.17 -32.93 -9.75
CA LEU A 156 -3.10 -33.03 -11.20
C LEU A 156 -1.77 -32.43 -11.68
N SER A 157 -1.20 -33.08 -12.70
CA SER A 157 0.11 -32.77 -13.24
C SER A 157 0.10 -31.44 -14.01
N LYS A 158 1.30 -30.86 -14.14
CA LYS A 158 1.57 -29.51 -14.70
C LYS A 158 0.87 -29.14 -16.02
N ASN A 159 0.35 -30.10 -16.80
CA ASN A 159 -0.21 -29.86 -18.12
C ASN A 159 -1.66 -29.31 -18.13
N THR A 160 -2.45 -29.54 -17.08
CA THR A 160 -3.83 -29.00 -17.01
C THR A 160 -3.85 -27.49 -16.70
N ILE A 161 -2.73 -26.95 -16.21
CA ILE A 161 -2.53 -25.52 -15.88
C ILE A 161 -2.70 -24.65 -17.13
N ASN A 162 -2.18 -25.07 -18.29
CA ASN A 162 -2.23 -24.28 -19.51
C ASN A 162 -3.66 -24.15 -20.09
N LEU A 163 -4.49 -25.20 -19.96
CA LEU A 163 -5.85 -25.21 -20.50
C LEU A 163 -6.85 -24.43 -19.61
N MET A 164 -6.54 -24.29 -18.32
CA MET A 164 -7.31 -23.48 -17.37
C MET A 164 -7.05 -21.98 -17.57
N MET A 165 -5.78 -21.62 -17.85
CA MET A 165 -5.36 -20.25 -18.14
C MET A 165 -5.93 -19.71 -19.47
N GLU A 166 -6.05 -20.56 -20.50
CA GLU A 166 -6.68 -20.18 -21.78
C GLU A 166 -8.19 -19.87 -21.64
N LYS A 167 -8.93 -20.57 -20.77
CA LYS A 167 -10.36 -20.27 -20.55
C LYS A 167 -10.59 -19.08 -19.63
N PHE A 168 -9.64 -18.78 -18.75
CA PHE A 168 -9.59 -17.54 -17.97
C PHE A 168 -9.43 -16.32 -18.89
N GLN A 169 -8.65 -16.45 -19.97
CA GLN A 169 -8.57 -15.44 -21.02
C GLN A 169 -9.96 -15.21 -21.66
N ILE A 170 -10.70 -16.24 -22.10
CA ILE A 170 -11.93 -16.03 -22.89
C ILE A 170 -13.07 -15.31 -22.13
N ALA A 171 -13.24 -15.56 -20.83
CA ALA A 171 -14.25 -14.87 -20.02
C ALA A 171 -13.85 -13.43 -19.67
N ALA A 172 -12.56 -13.19 -19.41
CA ALA A 172 -12.02 -11.83 -19.29
C ALA A 172 -12.07 -11.08 -20.63
N PHE A 173 -11.94 -11.79 -21.77
CA PHE A 173 -11.89 -11.20 -23.10
C PHE A 173 -13.18 -10.47 -23.53
N LEU A 174 -14.37 -10.84 -23.02
CA LEU A 174 -15.60 -10.14 -23.37
C LEU A 174 -15.80 -8.80 -22.63
N GLY A 175 -15.20 -8.64 -21.44
CA GLY A 175 -15.22 -7.37 -20.68
C GLY A 175 -13.97 -6.51 -20.87
N VAL A 176 -12.85 -7.10 -21.31
CA VAL A 176 -11.51 -6.47 -21.32
C VAL A 176 -11.05 -6.07 -22.72
N PHE A 177 -11.83 -6.28 -23.78
CA PHE A 177 -11.37 -5.99 -25.15
C PHE A 177 -11.04 -4.49 -25.41
N LEU A 178 -11.50 -3.57 -24.55
CA LEU A 178 -11.08 -2.16 -24.56
C LEU A 178 -9.88 -1.84 -23.63
N GLY A 179 -9.59 -2.69 -22.62
CA GLY A 179 -8.47 -2.54 -21.68
C GLY A 179 -7.20 -3.30 -22.08
N ALA A 180 -7.32 -4.43 -22.79
CA ALA A 180 -6.19 -5.27 -23.20
C ALA A 180 -5.23 -4.55 -24.17
N ILE A 181 -5.73 -3.61 -24.99
CA ILE A 181 -4.90 -2.80 -25.88
C ILE A 181 -4.02 -1.81 -25.09
N ARG A 182 -4.40 -1.44 -23.86
CA ARG A 182 -3.61 -0.55 -22.97
C ARG A 182 -2.65 -1.29 -22.05
N CYS A 183 -2.90 -2.55 -21.69
CA CYS A 183 -1.98 -3.39 -20.88
C CYS A 183 -0.62 -3.61 -21.55
N LEU A 184 -0.58 -3.71 -22.87
CA LEU A 184 0.65 -3.91 -23.63
C LEU A 184 1.57 -2.68 -23.67
N ALA A 185 1.07 -1.48 -23.32
CA ALA A 185 1.83 -0.24 -23.45
C ALA A 185 2.92 -0.06 -22.37
N TYR A 186 2.80 -0.73 -21.21
CA TYR A 186 3.77 -0.64 -20.10
C TYR A 186 4.32 -2.00 -19.62
N GLY A 187 3.99 -3.10 -20.30
CA GLY A 187 4.57 -4.42 -19.98
C GLY A 187 4.10 -5.06 -18.68
N ILE A 188 3.00 -4.59 -18.07
CA ILE A 188 2.41 -5.24 -16.88
C ILE A 188 1.63 -6.48 -17.32
N SER A 189 2.17 -7.67 -17.04
CA SER A 189 1.47 -8.93 -17.29
C SER A 189 0.42 -9.21 -16.20
N VAL A 190 -0.55 -10.06 -16.52
CA VAL A 190 -1.54 -10.53 -15.52
C VAL A 190 -0.84 -11.27 -14.37
N SER A 191 0.22 -12.04 -14.66
CA SER A 191 1.07 -12.66 -13.65
C SER A 191 1.67 -11.63 -12.68
N CYS A 192 2.06 -10.44 -13.17
CA CYS A 192 2.57 -9.39 -12.31
C CYS A 192 1.51 -8.72 -11.46
N MET A 193 0.30 -8.56 -11.97
CA MET A 193 -0.81 -8.08 -11.15
C MET A 193 -1.10 -9.04 -10.00
N MET A 194 -1.12 -10.35 -10.28
CA MET A 194 -1.32 -11.34 -9.22
C MET A 194 -0.18 -11.34 -8.20
N ALA A 195 1.08 -11.30 -8.65
CA ALA A 195 2.23 -11.19 -7.74
C ALA A 195 2.15 -9.93 -6.86
N TYR A 196 1.78 -8.80 -7.46
CA TYR A 196 1.61 -7.52 -6.75
C TYR A 196 0.47 -7.57 -5.71
N GLU A 197 -0.66 -8.18 -6.05
CA GLU A 197 -1.79 -8.35 -5.14
C GLU A 197 -1.47 -9.28 -3.96
N GLU A 198 -0.72 -10.36 -4.21
CA GLU A 198 -0.38 -11.35 -3.18
C GLU A 198 0.73 -10.89 -2.23
N GLY A 199 1.76 -10.20 -2.73
CA GLY A 199 2.96 -9.91 -1.94
C GLY A 199 3.65 -8.59 -2.25
N GLY A 200 2.94 -7.64 -2.88
CA GLY A 200 3.44 -6.28 -3.08
C GLY A 200 4.65 -6.21 -4.01
N ALA A 201 5.48 -5.18 -3.81
CA ALA A 201 6.68 -4.99 -4.59
C ALA A 201 7.70 -6.14 -4.47
N PRO A 202 7.98 -6.71 -3.27
CA PRO A 202 8.90 -7.84 -3.14
C PRO A 202 8.51 -9.04 -4.00
N ALA A 203 7.22 -9.39 -4.05
CA ALA A 203 6.73 -10.48 -4.88
C ALA A 203 6.88 -10.21 -6.38
N VAL A 204 6.68 -8.96 -6.83
CA VAL A 204 6.86 -8.61 -8.24
C VAL A 204 8.34 -8.67 -8.64
N PHE A 205 9.24 -8.09 -7.83
CA PHE A 205 10.67 -8.08 -8.14
C PHE A 205 11.33 -9.47 -8.04
N SER A 206 10.78 -10.38 -7.23
CA SER A 206 11.25 -11.76 -7.12
C SER A 206 10.63 -12.71 -8.15
N SER A 207 9.58 -12.28 -8.87
CA SER A 207 8.87 -13.13 -9.83
C SER A 207 9.61 -13.25 -11.17
N PRO A 208 9.90 -14.48 -11.65
CA PRO A 208 10.50 -14.68 -12.98
C PRO A 208 9.53 -14.38 -14.12
N GLU A 209 8.23 -14.27 -13.83
CA GLU A 209 7.17 -14.00 -14.81
C GLU A 209 6.92 -12.50 -15.01
N CYS A 210 7.56 -11.68 -14.18
CA CYS A 210 7.54 -10.25 -14.34
C CYS A 210 8.74 -9.77 -15.15
N PRO A 211 8.53 -8.85 -16.11
CA PRO A 211 9.67 -8.14 -16.65
C PRO A 211 10.47 -7.59 -15.47
N GLN A 212 11.80 -7.64 -15.52
CA GLN A 212 12.55 -6.79 -14.62
C GLN A 212 12.20 -5.37 -15.01
N TRP A 213 11.47 -4.66 -14.16
CA TRP A 213 11.26 -3.23 -14.31
C TRP A 213 12.58 -2.60 -13.92
N VAL A 214 13.57 -2.77 -14.79
CA VAL A 214 14.80 -2.00 -14.80
C VAL A 214 14.37 -0.62 -15.24
N LEU A 215 13.73 0.12 -14.35
CA LEU A 215 13.66 1.57 -14.44
C LEU A 215 15.09 2.05 -14.31
N ALA A 216 15.81 2.01 -15.42
CA ALA A 216 17.19 2.44 -15.57
C ALA A 216 17.95 2.35 -14.24
N ALA A 217 18.27 1.13 -13.78
CA ALA A 217 19.25 0.93 -12.72
C ALA A 217 20.63 1.52 -13.13
N GLU A 218 20.80 1.85 -14.41
CA GLU A 218 21.91 2.64 -14.95
C GLU A 218 21.74 4.17 -14.75
N SER A 219 20.52 4.65 -14.49
CA SER A 219 20.25 6.04 -14.07
C SER A 219 20.29 6.20 -12.54
N SER A 220 19.80 5.22 -11.76
CA SER A 220 19.84 5.30 -10.28
C SER A 220 21.26 5.20 -9.71
N ARG A 221 22.19 4.54 -10.40
CA ARG A 221 23.61 4.50 -10.02
C ARG A 221 24.38 5.78 -10.39
N ASN A 222 23.79 6.70 -11.16
CA ASN A 222 24.51 7.87 -11.70
C ASN A 222 23.70 9.19 -11.80
N SER A 223 22.49 9.29 -11.23
CA SER A 223 21.67 10.51 -11.33
C SER A 223 21.53 11.28 -10.02
N SER A 224 22.65 11.60 -9.38
CA SER A 224 22.78 12.80 -8.52
C SER A 224 22.72 14.11 -9.34
N ARG A 225 22.03 14.09 -10.49
CA ARG A 225 21.85 15.29 -11.31
C ARG A 225 20.82 16.14 -10.58
N ASN A 226 21.26 17.28 -10.06
CA ASN A 226 20.46 18.34 -9.42
C ASN A 226 20.22 18.26 -7.89
N CYS A 227 20.74 17.25 -7.19
CA CYS A 227 20.66 17.20 -5.72
C CYS A 227 21.92 17.77 -5.06
N HIS A 228 21.77 18.69 -4.10
CA HIS A 228 22.89 19.19 -3.30
C HIS A 228 22.91 18.48 -1.95
N PHE A 229 23.74 17.46 -1.79
CA PHE A 229 23.82 16.70 -0.55
C PHE A 229 25.24 16.58 -0.03
N ALA A 230 25.37 16.16 1.22
CA ALA A 230 26.62 15.71 1.81
C ALA A 230 26.31 14.64 2.86
N THR A 231 27.23 13.70 3.02
CA THR A 231 27.24 12.72 4.11
C THR A 231 28.63 12.68 4.72
N PHE A 232 28.73 12.50 6.03
CA PHE A 232 29.99 12.44 6.74
C PHE A 232 29.89 11.50 7.93
N GLN A 233 30.84 10.57 8.04
CA GLN A 233 30.87 9.59 9.13
C GLN A 233 31.00 10.26 10.51
N GLY A 234 31.54 11.48 10.55
CA GLY A 234 31.69 12.22 11.80
C GLY A 234 32.68 11.52 12.74
N ARG A 235 32.28 11.36 14.00
CA ARG A 235 33.13 10.77 15.06
C ARG A 235 32.84 9.30 15.33
N ARG A 236 31.85 8.71 14.66
CA ARG A 236 31.51 7.29 14.78
C ARG A 236 32.55 6.42 14.06
N GLU A 237 32.69 5.18 14.50
CA GLU A 237 33.58 4.20 13.86
C GLU A 237 33.00 3.64 12.54
N TYR A 238 31.69 3.81 12.35
CA TYR A 238 30.90 3.28 11.25
C TYR A 238 30.06 4.39 10.61
N GLN A 239 29.66 4.19 9.34
CA GLN A 239 28.72 5.03 8.61
C GLN A 239 27.45 4.25 8.28
N GLU A 240 26.41 4.48 9.07
CA GLU A 240 25.11 3.82 8.98
C GLU A 240 24.08 4.69 8.25
N ASP A 241 24.35 5.98 8.02
CA ASP A 241 23.47 6.84 7.22
C ASP A 241 23.46 6.44 5.74
N ARG A 242 22.30 6.55 5.11
CA ARG A 242 22.13 6.51 3.66
C ARG A 242 21.26 7.68 3.20
N ILE A 243 21.38 8.00 1.92
CA ILE A 243 20.56 9.01 1.26
C ILE A 243 20.12 8.52 -0.11
N THR A 244 18.94 8.96 -0.54
CA THR A 244 18.44 8.76 -1.90
C THR A 244 17.96 10.11 -2.42
N CYS A 245 18.42 10.54 -3.60
CA CYS A 245 17.92 11.78 -4.18
C CYS A 245 17.87 11.72 -5.72
N ASN A 246 16.69 11.99 -6.27
CA ASN A 246 16.45 12.12 -7.70
C ASN A 246 15.29 13.10 -7.91
N LEU A 247 15.59 14.32 -8.38
CA LEU A 247 14.57 15.36 -8.56
C LEU A 247 13.83 15.29 -9.90
N ASP A 248 14.29 14.43 -10.81
CA ASP A 248 13.81 14.34 -12.19
C ASP A 248 13.29 12.92 -12.54
N MET A 249 12.84 12.16 -11.53
CA MET A 249 12.37 10.80 -11.72
C MET A 249 11.11 10.80 -12.60
N LYS A 250 11.17 10.10 -13.73
CA LYS A 250 10.02 9.96 -14.64
C LYS A 250 9.21 8.74 -14.23
N ILE A 251 8.00 8.97 -13.74
CA ILE A 251 7.06 7.92 -13.40
C ILE A 251 5.97 7.87 -14.47
N PRO A 252 5.75 6.72 -15.10
CA PRO A 252 4.60 6.59 -15.98
C PRO A 252 3.31 6.60 -15.15
N VAL A 253 2.31 7.33 -15.63
CA VAL A 253 1.01 7.48 -14.97
C VAL A 253 -0.07 7.38 -16.03
N LEU A 254 -1.23 6.80 -15.68
CA LEU A 254 -2.32 6.67 -16.65
C LEU A 254 -3.16 7.96 -16.65
N GLY A 255 -2.94 8.79 -17.66
CA GLY A 255 -3.71 10.01 -17.90
C GLY A 255 -5.06 9.75 -18.57
N LYS A 256 -5.92 10.78 -18.60
CA LYS A 256 -7.26 10.71 -19.23
C LYS A 256 -7.19 10.38 -20.74
N ASN A 257 -6.12 10.81 -21.40
CA ASN A 257 -5.92 10.66 -22.85
C ASN A 257 -4.94 9.54 -23.22
N GLY A 258 -4.42 8.79 -22.24
CA GLY A 258 -3.43 7.73 -22.46
C GLY A 258 -2.29 7.74 -21.44
N PRO A 259 -1.24 6.95 -21.69
CA PRO A 259 0.00 6.98 -20.92
C PRO A 259 0.59 8.40 -20.88
N GLU A 260 0.80 8.93 -19.68
CA GLU A 260 1.48 10.20 -19.41
C GLU A 260 2.72 9.93 -18.56
N GLU A 261 3.71 10.83 -18.58
CA GLU A 261 4.87 10.75 -17.68
C GLU A 261 4.82 11.91 -16.69
N ALA A 262 4.72 11.57 -15.40
CA ALA A 262 4.86 12.53 -14.32
C ALA A 262 6.34 12.66 -13.95
N THR A 263 6.80 13.91 -13.79
CA THR A 263 8.12 14.17 -13.19
C THR A 263 7.94 14.29 -11.69
N VAL A 264 8.57 13.38 -10.96
CA VAL A 264 8.51 13.30 -9.51
C VAL A 264 9.92 13.47 -8.95
N GLY A 265 10.10 14.46 -8.09
CA GLY A 265 11.30 14.56 -7.28
C GLY A 265 11.15 13.74 -6.00
N ILE A 266 12.20 13.01 -5.64
CA ILE A 266 12.32 12.30 -4.37
C ILE A 266 13.65 12.66 -3.72
N ALA A 267 13.60 12.93 -2.41
CA ALA A 267 14.77 13.01 -1.55
C ALA A 267 14.48 12.32 -0.23
N ALA A 268 15.38 11.48 0.24
CA ALA A 268 15.21 10.72 1.46
C ALA A 268 16.52 10.58 2.23
N VAL A 269 16.43 10.70 3.55
CA VAL A 269 17.52 10.40 4.49
C VAL A 269 17.10 9.20 5.32
N PHE A 270 18.06 8.31 5.54
CA PHE A 270 17.94 7.09 6.33
C PHE A 270 19.05 7.12 7.37
N ASP A 271 18.69 7.30 8.63
CA ASP A 271 19.62 7.23 9.75
C ASP A 271 19.58 5.81 10.32
N GLY A 272 20.65 5.05 10.10
CA GLY A 272 20.72 3.65 10.49
C GLY A 272 21.28 3.50 11.90
N HIS A 273 20.81 2.49 12.63
CA HIS A 273 21.30 2.18 13.97
C HIS A 273 21.42 0.68 14.20
N GLY A 274 22.42 0.29 15.00
CA GLY A 274 22.65 -1.11 15.37
C GLY A 274 23.10 -1.98 14.19
N GLY A 275 23.65 -1.35 13.15
CA GLY A 275 24.02 -1.92 11.86
C GLY A 275 23.47 -1.08 10.70
N ARG A 276 24.12 -1.17 9.54
CA ARG A 276 23.74 -0.41 8.32
C ARG A 276 22.70 -1.11 7.44
N GLU A 277 22.33 -2.35 7.75
CA GLU A 277 21.59 -3.22 6.82
C GLU A 277 20.19 -2.68 6.51
N ALA A 278 19.51 -2.12 7.53
CA ALA A 278 18.18 -1.54 7.37
C ALA A 278 18.20 -0.29 6.47
N SER A 279 19.10 0.65 6.75
CA SER A 279 19.23 1.90 5.99
C SER A 279 19.72 1.62 4.56
N GLU A 280 20.64 0.67 4.39
CA GLU A 280 21.15 0.22 3.09
C GLU A 280 20.03 -0.37 2.23
N MET A 281 19.31 -1.38 2.72
CA MET A 281 18.18 -1.98 2.00
C MET A 281 17.10 -0.93 1.65
N ALA A 282 16.71 -0.10 2.63
CA ALA A 282 15.67 0.89 2.42
C ALA A 282 16.07 1.92 1.36
N SER A 283 17.32 2.38 1.36
CA SER A 283 17.83 3.32 0.37
C SER A 283 17.88 2.76 -1.05
N GLU A 284 18.23 1.47 -1.19
CA GLU A 284 18.32 0.79 -2.48
C GLU A 284 16.94 0.52 -3.09
N LYS A 285 15.93 0.21 -2.27
CA LYS A 285 14.59 -0.20 -2.75
C LYS A 285 13.60 0.94 -2.90
N LEU A 286 13.78 2.07 -2.19
CA LEU A 286 12.79 3.15 -2.09
C LEU A 286 12.27 3.63 -3.46
N ALA A 287 13.17 3.95 -4.38
CA ALA A 287 12.79 4.47 -5.70
C ALA A 287 12.02 3.43 -6.52
N ASP A 288 12.57 2.22 -6.63
CA ASP A 288 12.00 1.14 -7.42
C ASP A 288 10.60 0.75 -6.93
N TYR A 289 10.43 0.64 -5.61
CA TYR A 289 9.14 0.28 -5.01
C TYR A 289 8.13 1.40 -5.19
N LEU A 290 8.54 2.66 -5.02
CA LEU A 290 7.65 3.81 -5.24
C LEU A 290 7.14 3.86 -6.69
N VAL A 291 8.00 3.67 -7.68
CA VAL A 291 7.56 3.68 -9.08
C VAL A 291 6.61 2.52 -9.34
N LEU A 292 6.95 1.32 -8.86
CA LEU A 292 6.09 0.14 -8.98
C LEU A 292 4.70 0.41 -8.39
N HIS A 293 4.61 0.80 -7.12
CA HIS A 293 3.32 1.06 -6.49
C HIS A 293 2.55 2.19 -7.17
N THR A 294 3.22 3.24 -7.63
CA THR A 294 2.58 4.34 -8.36
C THR A 294 1.97 3.85 -9.67
N MET A 295 2.67 2.98 -10.40
CA MET A 295 2.20 2.37 -11.64
C MET A 295 0.97 1.48 -11.42
N PHE A 296 1.04 0.54 -10.47
CA PHE A 296 -0.07 -0.35 -10.17
C PHE A 296 -1.28 0.41 -9.59
N ASN A 297 -1.05 1.41 -8.74
CA ASN A 297 -2.12 2.26 -8.20
C ASN A 297 -2.77 3.14 -9.27
N SER A 298 -2.01 3.58 -10.28
CA SER A 298 -2.55 4.30 -11.45
C SER A 298 -3.42 3.38 -12.32
N TYR A 299 -3.01 2.12 -12.48
CA TYR A 299 -3.77 1.13 -13.25
C TYR A 299 -5.12 0.79 -12.61
N ASN A 300 -5.14 0.53 -11.30
CA ASN A 300 -6.35 0.18 -10.56
C ASN A 300 -7.46 1.26 -10.63
N GLN A 301 -7.12 2.49 -11.01
CA GLN A 301 -8.08 3.57 -11.22
C GLN A 301 -8.67 3.63 -12.63
N ALA A 302 -8.00 3.03 -13.60
CA ALA A 302 -8.40 3.09 -15.01
C ALA A 302 -9.33 1.96 -15.43
N VAL A 303 -9.55 0.97 -14.57
CA VAL A 303 -10.56 -0.07 -14.75
C VAL A 303 -11.92 0.53 -14.38
N PRO A 304 -12.86 0.72 -15.33
CA PRO A 304 -14.20 1.20 -15.00
C PRO A 304 -14.89 0.16 -14.12
N SER A 305 -15.35 0.57 -12.94
CA SER A 305 -16.35 -0.19 -12.20
C SER A 305 -17.62 -0.19 -13.05
N ASN A 306 -17.96 -1.33 -13.68
CA ASN A 306 -19.22 -1.46 -14.40
C ASN A 306 -20.40 -1.30 -13.43
N GLY A 307 -21.12 -0.19 -13.56
CA GLY A 307 -22.36 0.09 -12.85
C GLY A 307 -23.14 1.22 -13.53
N GLU A 308 -23.96 0.87 -14.52
CA GLU A 308 -25.15 1.62 -14.95
C GLU A 308 -26.18 1.63 -13.78
N ASN A 309 -27.03 2.62 -13.47
CA ASN A 309 -27.31 3.97 -13.95
C ASN A 309 -28.25 4.65 -12.91
N ASN A 310 -28.13 5.98 -12.80
CA ASN A 310 -29.15 7.01 -12.51
C ASN A 310 -29.82 7.18 -11.13
N ASP A 311 -29.52 8.36 -10.55
CA ASP A 311 -30.29 9.25 -9.68
C ASP A 311 -30.72 8.77 -8.28
N VAL A 312 -30.08 9.29 -7.22
CA VAL A 312 -30.54 10.46 -6.43
C VAL A 312 -29.35 10.99 -5.61
N ASP A 313 -29.17 12.31 -5.68
CA ASP A 313 -28.32 13.19 -4.87
C ASP A 313 -27.90 12.65 -3.48
N THR A 314 -26.63 12.29 -3.35
CA THR A 314 -25.85 12.47 -2.12
C THR A 314 -24.41 12.71 -2.51
N GLY A 315 -24.01 13.98 -2.55
CA GLY A 315 -22.65 14.39 -2.91
C GLY A 315 -21.58 13.81 -1.97
N CYS A 316 -20.98 12.69 -2.35
CA CYS A 316 -19.62 12.28 -2.01
C CYS A 316 -19.24 11.03 -2.82
N PHE A 317 -18.00 10.95 -3.30
CA PHE A 317 -17.37 9.78 -3.94
C PHE A 317 -17.66 9.46 -5.42
N THR A 318 -17.28 10.38 -6.30
CA THR A 318 -16.70 10.04 -7.62
C THR A 318 -15.48 10.92 -7.89
N GLN A 319 -14.46 10.84 -7.02
CA GLN A 319 -13.22 11.58 -7.23
C GLN A 319 -12.21 10.67 -7.95
N THR A 320 -11.97 10.94 -9.23
CA THR A 320 -10.72 10.54 -9.90
C THR A 320 -9.58 10.90 -8.96
N ARG A 321 -8.89 9.91 -8.39
CA ARG A 321 -7.80 10.18 -7.43
C ARG A 321 -6.72 10.97 -8.19
N SER A 322 -6.41 12.16 -7.70
CA SER A 322 -5.31 12.98 -8.23
C SER A 322 -3.99 12.20 -8.17
N ILE A 323 -3.03 12.51 -9.05
CA ILE A 323 -1.65 11.99 -9.00
C ILE A 323 -1.05 12.10 -7.58
N TYR A 324 -1.38 13.16 -6.86
CA TYR A 324 -1.02 13.36 -5.46
C TYR A 324 -1.49 12.22 -4.54
N GLY A 325 -2.69 11.69 -4.76
CA GLY A 325 -3.24 10.55 -4.01
C GLY A 325 -2.57 9.24 -4.40
N ILE A 326 -2.28 9.04 -5.69
CA ILE A 326 -1.57 7.85 -6.19
C ILE A 326 -0.17 7.76 -5.57
N LEU A 327 0.58 8.86 -5.61
CA LEU A 327 1.94 8.93 -5.08
C LEU A 327 1.96 8.79 -3.56
N LYS A 328 1.02 9.43 -2.85
CA LYS A 328 0.91 9.28 -1.40
C LYS A 328 0.66 7.82 -1.01
N GLU A 329 -0.32 7.17 -1.64
CA GLU A 329 -0.62 5.77 -1.39
C GLU A 329 0.54 4.85 -1.79
N GLY A 330 1.18 5.16 -2.92
CA GLY A 330 2.36 4.45 -3.39
C GLY A 330 3.49 4.50 -2.38
N LEU A 331 3.79 5.68 -1.84
CA LEU A 331 4.82 5.87 -0.82
C LEU A 331 4.51 5.13 0.49
N LEU A 332 3.26 5.17 0.96
CA LEU A 332 2.86 4.42 2.16
C LEU A 332 3.09 2.92 1.99
N ARG A 333 2.71 2.38 0.83
CA ARG A 333 2.91 0.97 0.52
C ARG A 333 4.39 0.62 0.31
N THR A 334 5.18 1.50 -0.30
CA THR A 334 6.63 1.34 -0.40
C THR A 334 7.27 1.16 0.98
N ILE A 335 6.95 2.03 1.94
CA ILE A 335 7.54 1.98 3.28
C ILE A 335 7.13 0.69 4.00
N GLN A 336 5.86 0.29 3.87
CA GLN A 336 5.36 -0.96 4.42
C GLN A 336 6.06 -2.18 3.83
N ASP A 337 6.22 -2.24 2.50
CA ASP A 337 6.83 -3.37 1.82
C ASP A 337 8.33 -3.48 2.14
N ILE A 338 9.05 -2.34 2.21
CA ILE A 338 10.45 -2.30 2.66
C ILE A 338 10.59 -2.83 4.09
N ASP A 339 9.73 -2.37 5.01
CA ASP A 339 9.77 -2.84 6.40
C ASP A 339 9.45 -4.32 6.53
N SER A 340 8.46 -4.81 5.77
CA SER A 340 8.09 -6.23 5.75
C SER A 340 9.22 -7.10 5.21
N GLU A 341 9.83 -6.72 4.10
CA GLU A 341 10.93 -7.46 3.50
C GLU A 341 12.17 -7.44 4.39
N PHE A 342 12.55 -6.27 4.91
CA PHE A 342 13.68 -6.16 5.83
C PHE A 342 13.43 -6.95 7.12
N SER A 343 12.21 -6.94 7.65
CA SER A 343 11.87 -7.72 8.86
C SER A 343 12.03 -9.22 8.63
N GLN A 344 11.65 -9.72 7.46
CA GLN A 344 11.87 -11.11 7.09
C GLN A 344 13.38 -11.42 6.99
N GLU A 345 14.13 -10.60 6.27
CA GLU A 345 15.58 -10.79 6.12
C GLU A 345 16.31 -10.71 7.46
N ALA A 346 15.91 -9.78 8.33
CA ALA A 346 16.48 -9.62 9.67
C ALA A 346 16.24 -10.84 10.56
N LEU A 347 15.06 -11.48 10.47
CA LEU A 347 14.78 -12.73 11.18
C LEU A 347 15.63 -13.89 10.64
N GLU A 348 15.80 -13.97 9.32
CA GLU A 348 16.57 -15.03 8.66
C GLU A 348 18.09 -14.91 8.94
N LYS A 349 18.62 -13.69 8.91
CA LYS A 349 20.06 -13.41 9.06
C LYS A 349 20.47 -13.01 10.49
N GLY A 350 19.50 -12.81 11.37
CA GLY A 350 19.73 -12.40 12.77
C GLY A 350 20.16 -10.94 12.91
N TYR A 351 19.72 -10.05 12.03
CA TYR A 351 19.99 -8.62 12.15
C TYR A 351 19.14 -8.00 13.25
N THR A 352 19.76 -7.08 13.99
CA THR A 352 19.10 -6.25 14.99
C THR A 352 19.06 -4.78 14.59
N SER A 353 19.53 -4.45 13.38
CA SER A 353 19.56 -3.08 12.90
C SER A 353 18.17 -2.53 12.61
N GLY A 354 18.08 -1.21 12.64
CA GLY A 354 16.92 -0.44 12.24
C GLY A 354 17.35 0.82 11.52
N SER A 355 16.37 1.54 10.99
CA SER A 355 16.61 2.82 10.32
C SER A 355 15.42 3.75 10.49
N THR A 356 15.71 5.03 10.67
CA THR A 356 14.75 6.09 10.39
C THR A 356 14.50 6.21 8.88
N LEU A 357 13.47 6.97 8.51
CA LEU A 357 13.21 7.36 7.14
C LEU A 357 12.46 8.69 7.09
N THR A 358 13.08 9.72 6.54
CA THR A 358 12.39 10.96 6.16
C THR A 358 12.41 11.13 4.65
N VAL A 359 11.24 11.10 4.00
CA VAL A 359 11.07 11.23 2.56
C VAL A 359 10.38 12.55 2.22
N LEU A 360 10.89 13.23 1.21
CA LEU A 360 10.29 14.36 0.53
C LEU A 360 9.93 13.96 -0.90
N LEU A 361 8.67 14.11 -1.27
CA LEU A 361 8.21 14.06 -2.66
C LEU A 361 7.92 15.47 -3.17
N LEU A 362 8.31 15.75 -4.42
CA LEU A 362 8.10 17.04 -5.09
C LEU A 362 7.47 16.80 -6.47
N VAL A 363 6.29 17.36 -6.71
CA VAL A 363 5.57 17.24 -7.98
C VAL A 363 4.91 18.57 -8.31
N GLU A 364 5.18 19.11 -9.50
CA GLU A 364 4.53 20.33 -10.01
C GLU A 364 4.60 21.53 -9.02
N GLY A 365 5.72 21.68 -8.33
CA GLY A 365 5.91 22.74 -7.32
C GLY A 365 5.10 22.54 -6.04
N ARG A 366 4.59 21.35 -5.79
CA ARG A 366 4.02 20.93 -4.51
C ARG A 366 4.87 19.85 -3.88
N PHE A 367 4.95 19.85 -2.56
CA PHE A 367 5.70 18.84 -1.81
C PHE A 367 4.83 18.11 -0.80
N LEU A 368 5.29 16.92 -0.42
CA LEU A 368 4.75 16.10 0.66
C LEU A 368 5.92 15.48 1.43
N ILE A 369 5.80 15.42 2.76
CA ILE A 369 6.79 14.78 3.64
C ILE A 369 6.18 13.54 4.26
N ALA A 370 6.94 12.45 4.33
CA ALA A 370 6.65 11.27 5.12
C ALA A 370 7.82 11.02 6.09
N ASN A 371 7.56 10.85 7.38
CA ASN A 371 8.59 10.68 8.39
C ASN A 371 8.38 9.44 9.26
N VAL A 372 9.45 8.68 9.51
CA VAL A 372 9.56 7.55 10.45
C VAL A 372 10.84 7.81 11.25
N GLY A 373 10.74 7.94 12.57
CA GLY A 373 11.89 8.27 13.44
C GLY A 373 12.04 9.76 13.72
N ASP A 374 13.27 10.20 13.96
CA ASP A 374 13.69 11.52 14.47
C ASP A 374 14.62 12.31 13.53
N SER A 375 14.89 11.79 12.33
CA SER A 375 15.33 12.61 11.20
C SER A 375 14.30 13.71 10.87
N LYS A 376 14.75 14.81 10.25
CA LYS A 376 13.92 16.00 10.04
C LYS A 376 13.89 16.48 8.61
N ALA A 377 12.75 17.07 8.23
CA ALA A 377 12.63 17.93 7.06
C ALA A 377 12.23 19.35 7.48
N ILE A 378 12.87 20.35 6.87
CA ILE A 378 12.61 21.79 7.15
C ILE A 378 12.47 22.59 5.85
N LEU A 379 11.68 23.65 5.90
CA LEU A 379 11.50 24.61 4.82
C LEU A 379 12.13 25.95 5.22
N CYS A 380 13.05 26.45 4.39
CA CYS A 380 13.64 27.77 4.52
C CYS A 380 12.94 28.75 3.56
N SER A 381 12.38 29.83 4.09
CA SER A 381 11.66 30.85 3.30
C SER A 381 12.17 32.25 3.63
N ARG A 382 12.14 33.16 2.65
CA ARG A 382 12.45 34.58 2.85
C ARG A 382 11.39 35.23 3.71
N LYS A 383 11.81 35.99 4.72
CA LYS A 383 10.93 36.83 5.51
C LYS A 383 11.29 38.29 5.30
N ILE A 384 10.33 39.07 4.79
CA ILE A 384 10.44 40.53 4.73
C ILE A 384 10.10 41.08 6.12
N ARG A 385 11.06 41.72 6.79
CA ARG A 385 10.77 42.51 8.00
C ARG A 385 10.17 43.85 7.57
N SER A 386 9.24 44.37 8.39
CA SER A 386 8.42 45.56 8.11
C SER A 386 9.23 46.80 7.65
N HIS A 387 8.50 47.73 7.02
CA HIS A 387 8.81 48.79 6.05
C HIS A 387 10.10 49.64 6.13
N ASN A 388 11.01 49.44 7.11
CA ASN A 388 12.24 50.24 7.28
C ASN A 388 13.54 49.44 7.45
N ASP A 389 13.53 48.10 7.52
CA ASP A 389 14.75 47.29 7.58
C ASP A 389 15.02 46.59 6.24
N THR A 390 16.15 46.90 5.62
CA THR A 390 16.63 46.32 4.35
C THR A 390 17.24 44.93 4.50
N VAL A 391 17.07 44.26 5.65
CA VAL A 391 17.70 42.96 5.93
C VAL A 391 16.75 41.83 5.53
N GLU A 392 17.06 41.17 4.42
CA GLU A 392 16.49 39.85 4.11
C GLU A 392 16.95 38.85 5.17
N ALA A 393 16.01 38.25 5.89
CA ALA A 393 16.29 37.15 6.82
C ALA A 393 15.52 35.91 6.37
N LEU A 394 16.08 34.72 6.63
CA LEU A 394 15.34 33.48 6.40
C LEU A 394 14.56 33.10 7.65
N HIS A 395 13.37 32.56 7.43
CA HIS A 395 12.57 31.91 8.43
C HIS A 395 12.52 30.43 8.15
N THR A 396 12.36 29.64 9.21
CA THR A 396 12.39 28.18 9.17
C THR A 396 11.09 27.61 9.67
N GLU A 397 10.58 26.63 8.94
CA GLU A 397 9.44 25.83 9.34
C GLU A 397 9.87 24.36 9.41
N GLU A 398 9.70 23.74 10.58
CA GLU A 398 9.85 22.29 10.72
C GLU A 398 8.64 21.58 10.10
N LEU A 399 8.90 20.68 9.15
CA LEU A 399 7.87 19.94 8.42
C LEU A 399 7.57 18.57 9.04
N THR A 400 8.40 18.13 9.99
CA THR A 400 8.30 16.86 10.70
C THR A 400 8.15 17.07 12.19
N ARG A 401 7.58 16.08 12.87
CA ARG A 401 7.62 15.96 14.33
C ARG A 401 8.32 14.66 14.67
N ASP A 402 9.29 14.73 15.57
CA ASP A 402 10.10 13.57 15.93
C ASP A 402 9.22 12.51 16.60
N HIS A 403 9.49 11.24 16.28
CA HIS A 403 8.82 10.10 16.87
C HIS A 403 9.47 9.71 18.19
N HIS A 404 9.50 10.64 19.14
CA HIS A 404 10.14 10.43 20.43
C HIS A 404 9.29 9.53 21.34
N PRO A 405 9.86 8.55 22.08
CA PRO A 405 9.09 7.61 22.89
C PRO A 405 8.23 8.23 23.99
N ASP A 406 8.52 9.44 24.45
CA ASP A 406 7.75 10.16 25.49
C ASP A 406 6.62 11.04 24.93
N ARG A 407 6.48 11.13 23.60
CA ARG A 407 5.34 11.79 22.93
C ARG A 407 4.06 11.06 23.32
N GLU A 408 3.03 11.79 23.74
CA GLU A 408 1.84 11.20 24.39
C GLU A 408 1.17 10.09 23.56
N ASP A 409 1.02 10.28 22.26
CA ASP A 409 0.45 9.32 21.31
C ASP A 409 1.35 8.09 21.12
N GLU A 410 2.67 8.30 20.99
CA GLU A 410 3.64 7.23 20.81
C GLU A 410 3.79 6.39 22.09
N LYS A 411 3.89 7.04 23.25
CA LYS A 411 3.94 6.41 24.56
C LYS A 411 2.69 5.57 24.83
N ALA A 412 1.50 6.12 24.55
CA ALA A 412 0.25 5.39 24.70
C ALA A 412 0.22 4.13 23.82
N ARG A 413 0.71 4.21 22.57
CA ARG A 413 0.84 3.03 21.69
C ARG A 413 1.82 1.99 22.26
N ILE A 414 2.98 2.42 22.73
CA ILE A 414 4.01 1.54 23.31
C ILE A 414 3.46 0.81 24.54
N GLU A 415 2.83 1.53 25.46
CA GLU A 415 2.26 0.96 26.69
C GLU A 415 1.07 0.03 26.38
N ALA A 416 0.21 0.39 25.42
CA ALA A 416 -0.89 -0.45 24.96
C ALA A 416 -0.42 -1.76 24.30
N ALA A 417 0.76 -1.75 23.67
CA ALA A 417 1.40 -2.94 23.10
C ALA A 417 2.18 -3.77 24.16
N GLY A 418 2.15 -3.38 25.43
CA GLY A 418 2.86 -4.05 26.52
C GLY A 418 4.35 -3.71 26.62
N GLY A 419 4.80 -2.67 25.90
CA GLY A 419 6.09 -2.03 26.12
C GLY A 419 6.05 -1.00 27.25
N PHE A 420 7.19 -0.37 27.52
CA PHE A 420 7.29 0.74 28.46
C PHE A 420 8.32 1.76 27.98
N VAL A 421 8.19 3.00 28.43
CA VAL A 421 9.17 4.05 28.13
C VAL A 421 10.04 4.26 29.37
N HIS A 422 11.35 4.07 29.21
CA HIS A 422 12.31 4.20 30.29
C HIS A 422 13.36 5.24 29.96
N VAL A 423 13.65 6.12 30.92
CA VAL A 423 14.55 7.24 30.70
C VAL A 423 15.96 6.87 31.17
N TRP A 424 16.89 6.73 30.23
CA TRP A 424 18.33 6.58 30.47
C TRP A 424 19.07 7.62 29.62
N GLY A 425 19.30 8.80 30.21
CA GLY A 425 19.69 10.00 29.47
C GLY A 425 18.52 10.56 28.68
N VAL A 426 18.12 9.83 27.64
CA VAL A 426 16.92 10.10 26.83
C VAL A 426 15.85 9.01 27.06
N PRO A 427 14.56 9.33 26.90
CA PRO A 427 13.48 8.34 26.88
C PRO A 427 13.70 7.27 25.79
N ARG A 428 13.54 6.00 26.16
CA ARG A 428 13.78 4.84 25.30
C ARG A 428 12.68 3.80 25.42
N VAL A 429 12.30 3.17 24.31
CA VAL A 429 11.38 2.02 24.28
C VAL A 429 12.06 0.82 24.93
N ASN A 430 11.46 0.31 26.00
CA ASN A 430 11.98 -0.75 26.87
C ASN A 430 13.42 -0.49 27.35
N GLY A 431 13.85 0.78 27.43
CA GLY A 431 15.22 1.16 27.78
C GLY A 431 16.26 0.96 26.66
N ILE A 432 15.84 0.57 25.46
CA ILE A 432 16.74 0.22 24.34
C ILE A 432 16.77 1.34 23.28
N LEU A 433 15.66 1.55 22.57
CA LEU A 433 15.62 2.39 21.37
C LEU A 433 15.14 3.82 21.70
N ALA A 434 15.89 4.84 21.26
CA ALA A 434 15.61 6.26 21.56
C ALA A 434 14.52 6.89 20.68
N MET A 435 13.94 6.12 19.77
CA MET A 435 12.84 6.49 18.88
C MET A 435 11.73 5.44 18.95
N SER A 436 10.50 5.85 18.63
CA SER A 436 9.30 5.02 18.74
C SER A 436 8.85 4.43 17.40
N ARG A 437 9.42 4.90 16.28
CA ARG A 437 9.14 4.41 14.93
C ARG A 437 10.44 4.23 14.16
N ALA A 438 10.55 3.11 13.47
CA ALA A 438 11.72 2.74 12.65
C ALA A 438 11.35 1.61 11.68
N ILE A 439 12.05 1.57 10.55
CA ILE A 439 12.15 0.38 9.69
C ILE A 439 13.06 -0.63 10.40
N GLY A 440 12.69 -1.91 10.40
CA GLY A 440 13.43 -2.93 11.15
C GLY A 440 13.09 -2.93 12.64
N ASP A 441 14.11 -3.03 13.49
CA ASP A 441 13.94 -3.19 14.95
C ASP A 441 12.95 -4.30 15.32
N VAL A 442 13.03 -5.43 14.62
CA VAL A 442 12.02 -6.50 14.65
C VAL A 442 11.71 -6.97 16.07
N PHE A 443 12.73 -7.02 16.93
CA PHE A 443 12.61 -7.42 18.33
C PHE A 443 11.76 -6.46 19.19
N LEU A 444 11.58 -5.20 18.78
CA LEU A 444 10.76 -4.18 19.45
C LEU A 444 9.39 -3.96 18.80
N LYS A 445 9.12 -4.51 17.61
CA LYS A 445 7.81 -4.34 16.96
C LYS A 445 6.64 -4.81 17.82
N ARG A 446 6.83 -5.91 18.57
CA ARG A 446 5.83 -6.42 19.52
C ARG A 446 5.52 -5.48 20.69
N TYR A 447 6.37 -4.48 20.92
CA TYR A 447 6.26 -3.49 22.00
C TYR A 447 5.84 -2.11 21.50
N GLY A 448 5.29 -2.03 20.27
CA GLY A 448 4.74 -0.80 19.72
C GLY A 448 5.72 0.05 18.90
N VAL A 449 6.90 -0.46 18.56
CA VAL A 449 7.72 0.14 17.49
C VAL A 449 7.12 -0.20 16.13
N ILE A 450 6.91 0.80 15.27
CA ILE A 450 6.25 0.63 13.97
C ILE A 450 6.99 1.40 12.87
N ALA A 451 6.89 0.95 11.62
CA ALA A 451 7.42 1.68 10.47
C ALA A 451 6.37 2.58 9.78
N ILE A 452 5.24 2.85 10.44
CA ILE A 452 4.16 3.66 9.86
C ILE A 452 4.58 5.14 9.88
N PRO A 453 4.64 5.83 8.73
CA PRO A 453 5.08 7.22 8.67
C PRO A 453 3.97 8.19 9.11
N ASP A 454 4.37 9.30 9.73
CA ASP A 454 3.54 10.51 9.76
C ASP A 454 3.69 11.21 8.40
N VAL A 455 2.56 11.47 7.71
CA VAL A 455 2.56 12.01 6.34
C VAL A 455 1.80 13.33 6.27
N THR A 456 2.44 14.37 5.72
CA THR A 456 1.80 15.68 5.52
C THR A 456 0.79 15.64 4.38
N GLY A 457 -0.08 16.65 4.32
CA GLY A 457 -0.78 16.96 3.07
C GLY A 457 0.19 17.48 2.00
N TRP A 458 -0.24 17.44 0.74
CA TRP A 458 0.47 18.12 -0.35
C TRP A 458 0.35 19.62 -0.20
N ARG A 459 1.48 20.33 -0.17
CA ARG A 459 1.56 21.78 0.01
C ARG A 459 2.25 22.44 -1.19
N PRO A 460 1.72 23.54 -1.73
CA PRO A 460 2.40 24.30 -2.77
C PRO A 460 3.60 25.04 -2.18
N LEU A 461 4.70 25.07 -2.94
CA LEU A 461 5.81 25.99 -2.71
C LEU A 461 5.41 27.38 -3.23
N THR A 462 5.82 28.39 -2.49
CA THR A 462 5.58 29.80 -2.76
C THR A 462 6.80 30.45 -3.40
N SER A 463 6.70 31.74 -3.74
CA SER A 463 7.85 32.54 -4.17
C SER A 463 8.78 32.95 -3.02
N GLU A 464 8.33 32.80 -1.78
CA GLU A 464 9.13 33.11 -0.60
C GLU A 464 10.04 31.92 -0.23
N ASP A 465 9.64 30.70 -0.58
CA ASP A 465 10.39 29.49 -0.31
C ASP A 465 11.70 29.44 -1.11
N ILE A 466 12.78 28.99 -0.47
CA ILE A 466 14.12 28.97 -1.08
C ILE A 466 14.74 27.59 -1.03
N TYR A 467 14.64 26.89 0.10
CA TYR A 467 15.21 25.56 0.25
C TYR A 467 14.26 24.63 1.00
N LEU A 468 14.13 23.42 0.47
CA LEU A 468 13.70 22.27 1.25
C LEU A 468 14.95 21.52 1.71
N VAL A 469 15.00 21.14 2.97
CA VAL A 469 16.14 20.44 3.57
C VAL A 469 15.65 19.17 4.26
N VAL A 470 16.35 18.07 4.05
CA VAL A 470 16.13 16.78 4.75
C VAL A 470 17.45 16.35 5.35
N ALA A 471 17.48 16.01 6.64
CA ALA A 471 18.72 15.67 7.35
C ALA A 471 18.51 14.70 8.52
N SER A 472 19.57 13.96 8.85
CA SER A 472 19.63 13.11 10.05
C SER A 472 19.75 13.93 11.33
N ASP A 473 19.45 13.32 12.47
CA ASP A 473 19.49 13.99 13.78
C ASP A 473 20.91 14.42 14.18
N GLY A 474 21.95 13.75 13.65
CA GLY A 474 23.35 14.11 13.82
C GLY A 474 23.67 15.56 13.45
N LEU A 475 22.91 16.15 12.51
CA LEU A 475 22.99 17.58 12.22
C LEU A 475 22.38 18.43 13.34
N PHE A 476 21.21 18.00 13.83
CA PHE A 476 20.38 18.71 14.80
C PHE A 476 20.82 18.51 16.26
N GLU A 477 21.78 17.61 16.53
CA GLU A 477 22.50 17.54 17.81
C GLU A 477 23.11 18.91 18.20
N THR A 478 23.57 19.69 17.21
CA THR A 478 24.32 20.94 17.43
C THR A 478 23.80 22.15 16.67
N LEU A 479 23.02 21.96 15.61
CA LEU A 479 22.44 23.04 14.83
C LEU A 479 20.93 23.07 15.03
N THR A 480 20.40 24.25 15.35
CA THR A 480 18.95 24.46 15.28
C THR A 480 18.49 24.53 13.81
N PRO A 481 17.24 24.20 13.49
CA PRO A 481 16.68 24.41 12.14
C PRO A 481 16.93 25.82 11.60
N GLN A 482 16.77 26.84 12.45
CA GLN A 482 17.06 28.22 12.10
C GLN A 482 18.52 28.44 11.71
N ASN A 483 19.48 27.87 12.45
CA ASN A 483 20.90 27.97 12.10
C ASN A 483 21.20 27.35 10.73
N VAL A 484 20.54 26.24 10.38
CA VAL A 484 20.72 25.60 9.06
C VAL A 484 20.31 26.57 7.94
N CYS A 485 19.17 27.24 8.07
CA CYS A 485 18.74 28.20 7.05
C CYS A 485 19.57 29.50 7.08
N ASP A 486 20.03 29.98 8.24
CA ASP A 486 20.93 31.14 8.31
C ASP A 486 22.24 30.87 7.54
N LEU A 487 22.78 29.65 7.64
CA LEU A 487 23.97 29.22 6.89
C LEU A 487 23.71 29.16 5.37
N LEU A 488 22.48 28.87 4.94
CA LEU A 488 22.09 28.89 3.53
C LEU A 488 21.97 30.32 2.98
N HIS A 489 21.59 31.30 3.81
CA HIS A 489 21.48 32.71 3.42
C HIS A 489 22.86 33.39 3.28
N ASN A 490 23.74 33.19 4.25
CA ASN A 490 24.99 33.95 4.41
C ASN A 490 26.10 33.63 3.39
N LYS A 491 25.82 32.83 2.36
CA LYS A 491 26.71 32.69 1.18
C LYS A 491 26.45 33.74 0.09
N ALA A 492 25.35 34.49 0.14
CA ALA A 492 25.06 35.54 -0.85
C ALA A 492 25.70 36.90 -0.51
N SER A 493 26.09 37.14 0.74
CA SER A 493 26.76 38.37 1.18
C SER A 493 27.64 38.06 2.39
N GLU A 494 28.96 38.19 2.20
CA GLU A 494 30.00 38.09 3.24
C GLU A 494 30.13 36.75 3.98
N VAL A 495 30.78 35.80 3.27
CA VAL A 495 31.76 34.83 3.77
C VAL A 495 31.92 34.75 5.30
N SER A 496 31.18 33.83 5.94
CA SER A 496 31.72 33.13 7.10
C SER A 496 32.96 32.36 6.62
N SER A 497 34.13 32.71 7.14
CA SER A 497 35.43 32.07 6.87
C SER A 497 35.39 30.54 6.94
N GLU A 498 34.40 29.97 7.64
CA GLU A 498 34.17 28.55 7.81
C GLU A 498 33.76 27.78 6.54
N CYS A 499 33.04 28.40 5.59
CA CYS A 499 32.58 27.73 4.35
C CYS A 499 33.57 27.83 3.17
N LEU A 500 34.67 28.56 3.32
CA LEU A 500 35.62 28.84 2.23
C LEU A 500 36.35 27.58 1.73
N LEU A 501 36.45 26.54 2.56
CA LEU A 501 37.12 25.27 2.25
C LEU A 501 36.15 24.16 1.81
N SER A 502 34.86 24.44 1.79
CA SER A 502 33.81 23.45 1.50
C SER A 502 33.46 23.38 0.02
N SER A 503 33.39 22.18 -0.53
CA SER A 503 33.08 21.92 -1.95
C SER A 503 31.62 22.25 -2.31
N SER A 504 30.70 22.26 -1.33
CA SER A 504 29.28 22.56 -1.52
C SER A 504 28.66 23.23 -0.28
N LEU A 505 27.43 23.76 -0.40
CA LEU A 505 26.66 24.27 0.74
C LEU A 505 26.36 23.18 1.76
N ALA A 506 26.00 21.98 1.28
CA ALA A 506 25.73 20.82 2.13
C ALA A 506 26.96 20.41 2.95
N ASP A 507 28.16 20.40 2.33
CA ASP A 507 29.41 20.11 3.03
C ASP A 507 29.73 21.18 4.09
N CYS A 508 29.44 22.46 3.83
CA CYS A 508 29.63 23.50 4.84
C CYS A 508 28.72 23.29 6.06
N ILE A 509 27.44 22.95 5.85
CA ILE A 509 26.48 22.70 6.93
C ILE A 509 26.95 21.53 7.81
N ILE A 510 27.31 20.40 7.20
CA ILE A 510 27.83 19.23 7.92
C ILE A 510 29.13 19.54 8.68
N ARG A 511 30.10 20.22 8.04
CA ARG A 511 31.36 20.57 8.72
C ARG A 511 31.13 21.53 9.87
N THR A 512 30.13 22.41 9.77
CA THR A 512 29.77 23.32 10.84
C THR A 512 29.21 22.55 12.04
N ALA A 513 28.28 21.62 11.82
CA ALA A 513 27.75 20.74 12.88
C ALA A 513 28.85 19.90 13.54
N PHE A 514 29.71 19.27 12.74
CA PHE A 514 30.83 18.48 13.25
C PHE A 514 31.80 19.30 14.11
N LYS A 515 32.17 20.51 13.66
CA LYS A 515 33.03 21.42 14.42
C LYS A 515 32.37 21.92 15.71
N ARG A 516 31.04 22.12 15.70
CA ARG A 516 30.26 22.48 16.90
C ARG A 516 30.08 21.34 17.89
N GLY A 517 30.53 20.13 17.54
CA GLY A 517 30.67 19.04 18.49
C GLY A 517 29.76 17.85 18.21
N SER A 518 29.07 17.79 17.06
CA SER A 518 28.27 16.63 16.69
C SER A 518 29.13 15.36 16.74
N THR A 519 28.57 14.33 17.35
CA THR A 519 29.24 13.04 17.57
C THR A 519 28.69 11.92 16.69
N ASP A 520 27.64 12.20 15.92
CA ASP A 520 26.97 11.21 15.09
C ASP A 520 27.50 11.14 13.64
N ASN A 521 26.94 10.21 12.87
CA ASN A 521 26.87 10.32 11.42
C ASN A 521 26.05 11.55 11.03
N LEU A 522 26.44 12.23 9.96
CA LEU A 522 25.76 13.44 9.51
C LEU A 522 25.40 13.29 8.05
N SER A 523 24.13 13.52 7.73
CA SER A 523 23.62 13.53 6.36
C SER A 523 22.66 14.68 6.14
N VAL A 524 22.80 15.37 5.01
CA VAL A 524 21.90 16.47 4.62
C VAL A 524 21.69 16.47 3.11
N ILE A 525 20.45 16.70 2.70
CA ILE A 525 20.04 16.96 1.33
C ILE A 525 19.40 18.35 1.28
N LEU A 526 19.86 19.18 0.36
CA LEU A 526 19.37 20.52 0.07
C LEU A 526 18.72 20.51 -1.31
N ILE A 527 17.49 20.99 -1.39
CA ILE A 527 16.74 21.16 -2.64
C ILE A 527 16.45 22.64 -2.83
N PRO A 528 17.15 23.32 -3.74
CA PRO A 528 16.87 24.71 -4.05
C PRO A 528 15.54 24.81 -4.78
N TRP A 529 14.66 25.70 -4.32
CA TRP A 529 13.44 26.08 -5.01
C TRP A 529 13.65 27.41 -5.73
N LYS A 530 13.31 27.44 -7.02
CA LYS A 530 13.21 28.67 -7.80
C LYS A 530 11.79 28.76 -8.35
N PRO A 531 11.01 29.79 -8.01
CA PRO A 531 9.67 29.93 -8.55
C PRO A 531 9.75 30.03 -10.09
N PRO A 532 8.82 29.40 -10.82
CA PRO A 532 8.79 29.52 -12.27
C PRO A 532 8.67 31.01 -12.64
N ILE A 533 9.59 31.47 -13.51
CA ILE A 533 9.58 32.85 -14.00
C ILE A 533 8.22 33.06 -14.66
N LYS A 534 7.39 33.94 -14.10
CA LYS A 534 6.19 34.43 -14.81
C LYS A 534 6.71 35.02 -16.11
N GLN A 535 6.49 34.34 -17.24
CA GLN A 535 6.59 34.99 -18.54
C GLN A 535 5.63 36.16 -18.48
N MET A 536 6.17 37.38 -18.41
CA MET A 536 5.37 38.58 -18.61
C MET A 536 4.76 38.42 -20.01
N THR A 537 3.47 38.10 -20.07
CA THR A 537 2.71 38.20 -21.31
C THR A 537 2.94 39.60 -21.85
N GLY A 538 3.37 39.69 -23.12
CA GLY A 538 3.98 40.86 -23.76
C GLY A 538 3.12 42.12 -23.92
N ALA A 539 2.19 42.40 -23.01
CA ALA A 539 1.45 43.66 -22.97
C ALA A 539 2.08 44.71 -22.04
N ALA A 540 2.96 44.32 -21.10
CA ALA A 540 3.59 45.24 -20.15
C ALA A 540 5.02 45.71 -20.53
N ALA A 541 5.63 45.12 -21.56
CA ALA A 541 6.98 45.50 -22.01
C ALA A 541 7.02 46.75 -22.91
N ALA A 542 5.86 47.31 -23.29
CA ALA A 542 5.76 48.47 -24.19
C ALA A 542 5.58 49.83 -23.48
N GLN A 543 5.71 49.89 -22.14
CA GLN A 543 5.54 51.15 -21.38
C GLN A 543 6.77 51.59 -20.58
N GLN A 544 7.96 51.09 -20.92
CA GLN A 544 9.23 51.59 -20.36
C GLN A 544 10.27 51.99 -21.42
N LEU A 545 9.82 52.36 -22.61
CA LEU A 545 10.59 53.13 -23.59
C LEU A 545 9.75 54.31 -24.08
N GLN A 546 9.51 55.28 -23.20
CA GLN A 546 9.27 56.69 -23.52
C GLN A 546 9.82 57.57 -22.41
#